data_AF-A0A7Y8MM62-F1
#
_entry.id   AF-A0A7Y8MM62-F1
#
_cell.length_a   1.000
_cell.length_b   1.000
_cell.length_c   1.000
_cell.angle_alpha   90.00
_cell.angle_beta   90.00
_cell.angle_gamma   90.00
#
_symmetry.space_group_name_H-M   'P 1'
#
loop_
_entity.id
_entity.type
_entity.pdbx_description
1 polymer ?
#
loop_
_entity_poly.entity_id
_entity_poly.type
_entity_poly.pdbx_seq_one_letter_code
_entity_poly.pdbx_strand_id
1 'polypeptide(L)'
;MDTYSKPINERIDWLFDLARRHSAAYASPEAYLARKRYLAEHPTAILVLKCMDGRINIPIATNTPTGIIQPFRNLGGMFNLGWPHLGETLEDAVAKVVSAGRRTLVIITYHFSKGSEHRGCAGFNYCTDAARAHTFEIKAQVEALFGTGHGTVYPLVCGFETDEDAILLHGVNGEVLNMAEMTEADRENLMPRLAQLFPDMPGQVRADLLPLLLGNLDHIAEVRKMERTLDIEHREWMICIGRGFDWLHMPNLALIIGPYSPDLADPIRKAAGIIESNMQAGRIPADGFLLLASAPYDDIGVDRARATLKARFMCEFAAEVIRKDYPTLAEKMHAHTAVLSWTSRALEMI
;
A
#
# COMPACT_ATOMS: atom_id res chain seq x y z
N MET A 1 12.44 2.04 21.15
CA MET A 1 11.83 3.09 22.00
C MET A 1 10.33 2.95 21.86
N ASP A 2 9.61 2.86 22.96
CA ASP A 2 8.14 2.84 22.94
C ASP A 2 7.63 4.24 22.59
N THR A 3 7.31 4.47 21.32
CA THR A 3 6.70 5.71 20.84
C THR A 3 5.22 5.79 21.16
N TYR A 4 4.54 4.67 21.45
CA TYR A 4 3.09 4.63 21.60
C TYR A 4 2.60 5.27 22.90
N SER A 5 3.39 5.22 23.97
CA SER A 5 3.07 5.78 25.29
C SER A 5 3.43 7.25 25.47
N LYS A 6 4.07 7.87 24.47
CA LYS A 6 4.47 9.28 24.52
C LYS A 6 3.28 10.23 24.34
N PRO A 7 3.35 11.46 24.87
CA PRO A 7 2.37 12.51 24.57
C PRO A 7 2.18 12.71 23.05
N ILE A 8 0.96 13.01 22.61
CA ILE A 8 0.60 13.15 21.20
C ILE A 8 1.54 14.07 20.40
N ASN A 9 1.97 15.20 20.98
CA ASN A 9 2.90 16.12 20.30
C ASN A 9 4.28 15.49 20.06
N GLU A 10 4.82 14.72 21.01
CA GLU A 10 6.09 14.01 20.81
C GLU A 10 5.98 12.91 19.75
N ARG A 11 4.82 12.23 19.68
CA ARG A 11 4.53 11.24 18.63
C ARG A 11 4.48 11.88 17.25
N ILE A 12 3.85 13.05 17.14
CA ILE A 12 3.79 13.84 15.90
C ILE A 12 5.19 14.34 15.50
N ASP A 13 5.98 14.87 16.43
CA ASP A 13 7.34 15.34 16.15
C ASP A 13 8.24 14.20 15.67
N TRP A 14 8.16 13.04 16.34
CA TRP A 14 8.88 11.84 15.93
C TRP A 14 8.45 11.37 14.53
N LEU A 15 7.16 11.47 14.20
CA LEU A 15 6.64 11.11 12.88
C LEU A 15 7.24 11.99 11.77
N PHE A 16 7.29 13.30 11.99
CA PHE A 16 7.88 14.21 11.01
C PHE A 16 9.40 14.07 10.93
N ASP A 17 10.05 13.71 12.03
CA ASP A 17 11.46 13.33 12.01
C ASP A 17 11.71 12.06 11.19
N LEU A 18 10.85 11.05 11.34
CA LEU A 18 10.87 9.84 10.52
C LEU A 18 10.73 10.18 9.03
N ALA A 19 9.78 11.05 8.67
CA ALA A 19 9.58 11.49 7.29
C ALA A 19 10.84 12.17 6.72
N ARG A 20 11.49 13.06 7.51
CA ARG A 20 12.74 13.73 7.12
C ARG A 20 13.89 12.74 6.91
N ARG A 21 14.11 11.83 7.87
CA ARG A 21 15.16 10.79 7.76
C ARG A 21 14.92 9.89 6.56
N HIS A 22 13.68 9.51 6.31
CA HIS A 22 13.31 8.73 5.15
C HIS A 22 13.61 9.48 3.85
N SER A 23 13.21 10.75 3.73
CA SER A 23 13.50 11.55 2.53
C SER A 23 15.01 11.71 2.31
N ALA A 24 15.79 11.97 3.36
CA ALA A 24 17.24 12.08 3.25
C ALA A 24 17.90 10.78 2.78
N ALA A 25 17.49 9.63 3.33
CA ALA A 25 17.98 8.32 2.91
C ALA A 25 17.53 7.98 1.48
N TYR A 26 16.28 8.30 1.12
CA TYR A 26 15.75 8.08 -0.22
C TYR A 26 16.47 8.95 -1.26
N ALA A 27 16.70 10.22 -0.96
CA ALA A 27 17.31 11.17 -1.89
C ALA A 27 18.85 11.10 -1.93
N SER A 28 19.50 10.25 -1.12
CA SER A 28 20.96 10.14 -1.15
C SER A 28 21.47 9.75 -2.54
N PRO A 29 22.66 10.23 -2.97
CA PRO A 29 23.21 9.91 -4.28
C PRO A 29 23.32 8.39 -4.52
N GLU A 30 23.76 7.63 -3.52
CA GLU A 30 23.92 6.18 -3.59
C GLU A 30 22.57 5.48 -3.77
N ALA A 31 21.57 5.85 -2.97
CA ALA A 31 20.24 5.26 -3.07
C ALA A 31 19.57 5.63 -4.40
N TYR A 32 19.74 6.88 -4.86
CA TYR A 32 19.23 7.33 -6.15
C TYR A 32 19.81 6.53 -7.31
N LEU A 33 21.13 6.39 -7.37
CA LEU A 33 21.80 5.63 -8.43
C LEU A 33 21.45 4.13 -8.37
N ALA A 34 21.39 3.54 -7.16
CA ALA A 34 20.97 2.16 -6.98
C ALA A 34 19.55 1.91 -7.53
N ARG A 35 18.59 2.80 -7.23
CA ARG A 35 17.23 2.71 -7.78
C ARG A 35 17.21 2.89 -9.29
N LYS A 36 17.97 3.86 -9.84
CA LYS A 36 18.06 4.06 -11.30
C LYS A 36 18.62 2.84 -12.01
N ARG A 37 19.65 2.22 -11.44
CA ARG A 37 20.21 0.96 -11.93
C ARG A 37 19.18 -0.17 -11.87
N TYR A 38 18.52 -0.36 -10.73
CA TYR A 38 17.48 -1.37 -10.58
C TYR A 38 16.39 -1.20 -11.64
N LEU A 39 15.88 0.02 -11.85
CA LEU A 39 14.83 0.29 -12.85
C LEU A 39 15.30 0.13 -14.30
N ALA A 40 16.61 0.17 -14.56
CA ALA A 40 17.18 -0.12 -15.87
C ALA A 40 17.33 -1.63 -16.11
N GLU A 41 17.72 -2.38 -15.08
CA GLU A 41 17.81 -3.85 -15.09
C GLU A 41 16.41 -4.51 -15.09
N HIS A 42 15.45 -3.89 -14.41
CA HIS A 42 14.06 -4.33 -14.25
C HIS A 42 13.08 -3.24 -14.73
N PRO A 43 12.90 -3.09 -16.06
CA PRO A 43 12.16 -1.98 -16.64
C PRO A 43 10.64 -2.02 -16.42
N THR A 44 10.06 -3.16 -16.02
CA THR A 44 8.62 -3.26 -15.77
C THR A 44 8.21 -2.38 -14.58
N ALA A 45 7.26 -1.47 -14.79
CA ALA A 45 6.68 -0.68 -13.72
C ALA A 45 5.73 -1.54 -12.89
N ILE A 46 5.82 -1.47 -11.56
CA ILE A 46 5.00 -2.29 -10.66
C ILE A 46 4.01 -1.39 -9.94
N LEU A 47 2.73 -1.56 -10.24
CA LEU A 47 1.61 -0.89 -9.57
C LEU A 47 0.92 -1.91 -8.66
N VAL A 48 0.62 -1.52 -7.43
CA VAL A 48 -0.01 -2.42 -6.45
C VAL A 48 -1.32 -1.81 -5.96
N LEU A 49 -2.44 -2.49 -6.21
CA LEU A 49 -3.73 -2.18 -5.62
C LEU A 49 -3.88 -3.00 -4.33
N LYS A 50 -3.95 -2.33 -3.18
CA LYS A 50 -3.97 -2.99 -1.86
C LYS A 50 -4.87 -2.34 -0.81
N CYS A 51 -5.07 -3.05 0.29
CA CYS A 51 -5.80 -2.56 1.45
C CYS A 51 -5.07 -1.38 2.14
N MET A 52 -5.84 -0.61 2.90
CA MET A 52 -5.31 0.37 3.85
C MET A 52 -4.62 -0.27 5.07
N ASP A 53 -4.83 -1.56 5.29
CA ASP A 53 -4.21 -2.32 6.38
C ASP A 53 -2.68 -2.17 6.35
N GLY A 54 -2.13 -1.74 7.48
CA GLY A 54 -0.70 -1.45 7.64
C GLY A 54 0.20 -2.67 7.49
N ARG A 55 -0.35 -3.88 7.67
CA ARG A 55 0.38 -5.16 7.54
C ARG A 55 0.73 -5.48 6.08
N ILE A 56 -0.04 -4.98 5.10
CA ILE A 56 0.20 -5.26 3.68
C ILE A 56 1.28 -4.34 3.14
N ASN A 57 2.53 -4.68 3.43
CA ASN A 57 3.70 -3.93 3.02
C ASN A 57 4.55 -4.72 2.03
N ILE A 58 4.10 -4.77 0.77
CA ILE A 58 4.78 -5.53 -0.30
C ILE A 58 6.28 -5.20 -0.40
N PRO A 59 6.73 -3.93 -0.44
CA PRO A 59 8.17 -3.64 -0.50
C PRO A 59 8.98 -4.30 0.61
N ILE A 60 8.49 -4.30 1.85
CA ILE A 60 9.14 -5.03 2.95
C ILE A 60 9.06 -6.52 2.70
N ALA A 61 7.87 -7.04 2.45
CA ALA A 61 7.62 -8.46 2.28
C ALA A 61 8.42 -9.07 1.11
N THR A 62 8.84 -8.27 0.12
CA THR A 62 9.61 -8.71 -1.05
C THR A 62 11.05 -8.21 -1.02
N ASN A 63 11.53 -7.67 0.10
CA ASN A 63 12.86 -7.04 0.23
C ASN A 63 13.19 -6.07 -0.93
N THR A 64 12.16 -5.39 -1.43
CA THR A 64 12.26 -4.53 -2.60
C THR A 64 12.55 -3.09 -2.18
N PRO A 65 13.56 -2.44 -2.78
CA PRO A 65 13.91 -1.07 -2.42
C PRO A 65 12.72 -0.11 -2.53
N THR A 66 12.66 0.87 -1.62
CA THR A 66 11.64 1.92 -1.65
C THR A 66 11.65 2.66 -2.99
N GLY A 67 10.46 2.97 -3.52
CA GLY A 67 10.31 3.72 -4.77
C GLY A 67 10.30 2.87 -6.04
N ILE A 68 10.45 1.55 -5.94
CA ILE A 68 10.28 0.62 -7.07
C ILE A 68 8.79 0.28 -7.28
N ILE A 69 8.07 0.01 -6.19
CA ILE A 69 6.65 -0.35 -6.21
C ILE A 69 5.82 0.90 -5.96
N GLN A 70 4.84 1.17 -6.83
CA GLN A 70 3.87 2.25 -6.67
C GLN A 70 2.58 1.71 -6.04
N PRO A 71 2.26 2.04 -4.77
CA PRO A 71 1.04 1.57 -4.14
C PRO A 71 -0.17 2.47 -4.43
N PHE A 72 -1.34 1.84 -4.46
CA PHE A 72 -2.67 2.41 -4.38
C PHE A 72 -3.36 1.73 -3.20
N ARG A 73 -3.90 2.51 -2.27
CA ARG A 73 -4.51 1.99 -1.04
C ARG A 73 -5.98 2.39 -0.99
N ASN A 74 -6.86 1.43 -0.75
CA ASN A 74 -8.24 1.70 -0.38
C ASN A 74 -8.71 0.72 0.71
N LEU A 75 -9.80 1.04 1.40
CA LEU A 75 -10.41 0.14 2.37
C LEU A 75 -10.68 -1.23 1.73
N GLY A 76 -10.21 -2.29 2.38
CA GLY A 76 -10.34 -3.67 1.92
C GLY A 76 -9.56 -4.02 0.65
N GLY A 77 -8.86 -3.05 0.03
CA GLY A 77 -8.43 -3.21 -1.35
C GLY A 77 -9.60 -3.19 -2.33
N MET A 78 -10.74 -2.61 -1.93
CA MET A 78 -11.89 -2.43 -2.81
C MET A 78 -11.58 -1.35 -3.84
N PHE A 79 -11.53 -1.71 -5.10
CA PHE A 79 -11.29 -0.76 -6.17
C PHE A 79 -12.33 -0.98 -7.27
N ASN A 80 -12.71 0.10 -7.92
CA ASN A 80 -13.51 0.04 -9.13
C ASN A 80 -12.92 1.06 -10.10
N LEU A 81 -12.39 0.58 -11.22
CA LEU A 81 -11.72 1.41 -12.21
C LEU A 81 -12.69 2.30 -12.99
N GLY A 82 -14.01 2.09 -12.83
CA GLY A 82 -15.04 3.04 -13.23
C GLY A 82 -15.23 4.21 -12.27
N TRP A 83 -14.56 4.24 -11.11
CA TRP A 83 -14.57 5.41 -10.23
C TRP A 83 -13.77 6.55 -10.86
N PRO A 84 -14.35 7.76 -10.98
CA PRO A 84 -13.78 8.83 -11.79
C PRO A 84 -12.30 9.10 -11.50
N HIS A 85 -11.94 9.32 -10.22
CA HIS A 85 -10.56 9.69 -9.90
C HIS A 85 -9.57 8.51 -9.99
N LEU A 86 -10.00 7.29 -9.62
CA LEU A 86 -9.12 6.12 -9.63
C LEU A 86 -8.77 5.70 -11.04
N GLY A 87 -9.78 5.60 -11.92
CA GLY A 87 -9.61 5.21 -13.32
C GLY A 87 -8.60 6.11 -14.02
N GLU A 88 -8.82 7.43 -13.94
CA GLU A 88 -7.91 8.45 -14.50
C GLU A 88 -6.50 8.33 -13.92
N THR A 89 -6.36 8.17 -12.60
CA THR A 89 -5.03 8.08 -11.97
C THR A 89 -4.27 6.82 -12.40
N LEU A 90 -4.95 5.69 -12.56
CA LEU A 90 -4.33 4.45 -13.01
C LEU A 90 -3.99 4.51 -14.50
N GLU A 91 -4.90 5.04 -15.32
CA GLU A 91 -4.68 5.28 -16.75
C GLU A 91 -3.48 6.19 -16.98
N ASP A 92 -3.41 7.35 -16.30
CA ASP A 92 -2.28 8.28 -16.40
C ASP A 92 -0.96 7.60 -16.01
N ALA A 93 -0.96 6.79 -14.94
CA ALA A 93 0.21 6.06 -14.50
C ALA A 93 0.68 5.04 -15.54
N VAL A 94 -0.24 4.29 -16.14
CA VAL A 94 0.06 3.34 -17.22
C VAL A 94 0.53 4.09 -18.48
N ALA A 95 -0.15 5.16 -18.89
CA ALA A 95 0.19 5.94 -20.07
C ALA A 95 1.61 6.49 -20.02
N LYS A 96 2.05 7.03 -18.86
CA LYS A 96 3.45 7.47 -18.62
C LYS A 96 4.47 6.34 -18.80
N VAL A 97 4.12 5.11 -18.42
CA VAL A 97 5.01 3.94 -18.55
C VAL A 97 5.09 3.48 -20.01
N VAL A 98 3.94 3.39 -20.67
CA VAL A 98 3.82 2.95 -22.06
C VAL A 98 4.48 3.95 -23.02
N SER A 99 4.35 5.26 -22.78
CA SER A 99 5.03 6.29 -23.58
C SER A 99 6.55 6.18 -23.54
N ALA A 100 7.11 5.53 -22.51
CA ALA A 100 8.53 5.23 -22.38
C ALA A 100 8.91 3.85 -22.97
N GLY A 101 7.99 3.16 -23.66
CA GLY A 101 8.22 1.83 -24.25
C GLY A 101 8.32 0.70 -23.22
N ARG A 102 7.88 0.94 -21.98
CA ARG A 102 7.96 -0.04 -20.88
C ARG A 102 6.62 -0.75 -20.67
N ARG A 103 6.67 -1.83 -19.89
CA ARG A 103 5.50 -2.62 -19.49
C ARG A 103 5.07 -2.29 -18.07
N THR A 104 3.83 -2.63 -17.75
CA THR A 104 3.26 -2.45 -16.42
C THR A 104 2.74 -3.78 -15.87
N LEU A 105 3.16 -4.13 -14.66
CA LEU A 105 2.58 -5.19 -13.85
C LEU A 105 1.64 -4.53 -12.83
N VAL A 106 0.35 -4.85 -12.89
CA VAL A 106 -0.65 -4.41 -11.92
C VAL A 106 -0.94 -5.56 -10.97
N ILE A 107 -0.38 -5.51 -9.77
CA ILE A 107 -0.62 -6.50 -8.72
C ILE A 107 -1.89 -6.11 -7.95
N ILE A 108 -2.89 -6.98 -7.97
CA ILE A 108 -4.21 -6.76 -7.39
C ILE A 108 -4.33 -7.67 -6.17
N THR A 109 -4.35 -7.06 -4.98
CA THR A 109 -4.18 -7.82 -3.74
C THR A 109 -5.46 -7.98 -2.92
N TYR A 110 -5.65 -9.17 -2.37
CA TYR A 110 -6.46 -9.41 -1.18
C TYR A 110 -5.54 -9.90 -0.06
N HIS A 111 -6.01 -9.88 1.19
CA HIS A 111 -5.24 -10.39 2.31
C HIS A 111 -6.07 -11.20 3.28
N PHE A 112 -5.39 -12.11 3.99
CA PHE A 112 -5.98 -12.99 4.99
C PHE A 112 -4.92 -13.37 6.03
N SER A 113 -5.36 -13.92 7.16
CA SER A 113 -4.49 -14.51 8.18
C SER A 113 -4.74 -16.01 8.20
N LYS A 114 -3.69 -16.80 8.06
CA LYS A 114 -3.75 -18.27 8.10
C LYS A 114 -4.13 -18.79 9.49
N GLY A 115 -3.67 -18.13 10.55
CA GLY A 115 -3.90 -18.54 11.92
C GLY A 115 -5.23 -18.10 12.54
N SER A 116 -5.94 -17.13 11.94
CA SER A 116 -7.27 -16.71 12.41
C SER A 116 -8.04 -15.91 11.36
N GLU A 117 -9.24 -16.35 11.01
CA GLU A 117 -10.13 -15.61 10.08
C GLU A 117 -10.40 -14.18 10.57
N HIS A 118 -10.60 -13.99 11.88
CA HIS A 118 -10.84 -12.68 12.48
C HIS A 118 -9.67 -11.70 12.39
N ARG A 119 -8.47 -12.16 12.00
CA ARG A 119 -7.32 -11.30 11.68
C ARG A 119 -7.21 -10.98 10.19
N GLY A 120 -8.11 -11.48 9.36
CA GLY A 120 -8.19 -11.21 7.93
C GLY A 120 -8.72 -9.80 7.61
N CYS A 121 -9.20 -9.62 6.38
CA CYS A 121 -9.64 -8.31 5.91
C CYS A 121 -10.98 -7.87 6.54
N ALA A 122 -10.93 -6.92 7.48
CA ALA A 122 -12.15 -6.32 8.05
C ALA A 122 -13.02 -5.62 6.99
N GLY A 123 -12.43 -5.11 5.89
CA GLY A 123 -13.17 -4.48 4.79
C GLY A 123 -14.14 -5.43 4.07
N PHE A 124 -13.90 -6.75 4.15
CA PHE A 124 -14.76 -7.80 3.63
C PHE A 124 -15.39 -8.64 4.76
N ASN A 125 -15.52 -8.08 5.96
CA ASN A 125 -16.05 -8.78 7.13
C ASN A 125 -15.35 -10.13 7.39
N TYR A 126 -14.01 -10.16 7.21
CA TYR A 126 -13.18 -11.35 7.39
C TYR A 126 -13.44 -12.49 6.39
N CYS A 127 -14.26 -12.25 5.36
CA CYS A 127 -14.53 -13.22 4.31
C CYS A 127 -13.43 -13.18 3.24
N THR A 128 -12.43 -14.06 3.38
CA THR A 128 -11.32 -14.20 2.41
C THR A 128 -11.81 -14.48 1.00
N ASP A 129 -12.85 -15.29 0.85
CA ASP A 129 -13.41 -15.63 -0.47
C ASP A 129 -14.05 -14.43 -1.16
N ALA A 130 -14.77 -13.58 -0.43
CA ALA A 130 -15.34 -12.35 -0.97
C ALA A 130 -14.23 -11.37 -1.40
N ALA A 131 -13.20 -11.21 -0.56
CA ALA A 131 -12.04 -10.37 -0.88
C ALA A 131 -11.30 -10.87 -2.14
N ARG A 132 -11.10 -12.18 -2.25
CA ARG A 132 -10.49 -12.84 -3.41
C ARG A 132 -11.37 -12.72 -4.66
N ALA A 133 -12.67 -12.92 -4.56
CA ALA A 133 -13.57 -12.77 -5.70
C ALA A 133 -13.49 -11.35 -6.28
N HIS A 134 -13.44 -10.34 -5.41
CA HIS A 134 -13.34 -8.95 -5.82
C HIS A 134 -12.02 -8.62 -6.57
N THR A 135 -10.90 -9.26 -6.25
CA THR A 135 -9.66 -9.04 -7.01
C THR A 135 -9.74 -9.56 -8.44
N PHE A 136 -10.48 -10.63 -8.69
CA PHE A 136 -10.76 -11.10 -10.05
C PHE A 136 -11.69 -10.15 -10.80
N GLU A 137 -12.65 -9.51 -10.13
CA GLU A 137 -13.47 -8.44 -10.73
C GLU A 137 -12.61 -7.24 -11.14
N ILE A 138 -11.64 -6.84 -10.31
CA ILE A 138 -10.71 -5.77 -10.65
C ILE A 138 -9.81 -6.19 -11.82
N LYS A 139 -9.33 -7.44 -11.84
CA LYS A 139 -8.55 -7.98 -12.97
C LYS A 139 -9.34 -7.83 -14.28
N ALA A 140 -10.62 -8.21 -14.29
CA ALA A 140 -11.48 -8.07 -15.46
C ALA A 140 -11.64 -6.59 -15.90
N GLN A 141 -11.68 -5.65 -14.95
CA GLN A 141 -11.69 -4.21 -15.27
C GLN A 141 -10.36 -3.73 -15.87
N VAL A 142 -9.21 -4.20 -15.36
CA VAL A 142 -7.90 -3.88 -15.96
C VAL A 142 -7.84 -4.42 -17.40
N GLU A 143 -8.32 -5.64 -17.64
CA GLU A 143 -8.40 -6.23 -18.98
C GLU A 143 -9.37 -5.47 -19.90
N ALA A 144 -10.49 -4.97 -19.37
CA ALA A 144 -11.44 -4.16 -20.14
C ALA A 144 -10.83 -2.80 -20.57
N LEU A 145 -9.99 -2.20 -19.74
CA LEU A 145 -9.35 -0.91 -20.02
C LEU A 145 -8.09 -1.03 -20.89
N PHE A 146 -7.23 -2.01 -20.62
CA PHE A 146 -5.90 -2.11 -21.24
C PHE A 146 -5.73 -3.30 -22.18
N GLY A 147 -6.79 -4.09 -22.37
CA GLY A 147 -6.85 -5.22 -23.29
C GLY A 147 -6.43 -6.56 -22.67
N THR A 148 -6.97 -7.64 -23.22
CA THR A 148 -6.74 -9.03 -22.79
C THR A 148 -5.48 -9.67 -23.40
N GLY A 149 -4.74 -8.92 -24.22
CA GLY A 149 -3.53 -9.42 -24.88
C GLY A 149 -2.30 -9.48 -23.97
N HIS A 150 -2.35 -8.83 -22.79
CA HIS A 150 -1.33 -8.86 -21.72
C HIS A 150 0.12 -8.46 -22.09
N GLY A 151 0.34 -8.00 -23.33
CA GLY A 151 1.67 -7.64 -23.82
C GLY A 151 2.27 -6.38 -23.19
N THR A 152 1.42 -5.45 -22.76
CA THR A 152 1.78 -4.12 -22.25
C THR A 152 1.45 -3.95 -20.78
N VAL A 153 0.21 -4.29 -20.39
CA VAL A 153 -0.27 -4.26 -19.01
C VAL A 153 -0.65 -5.68 -18.62
N TYR A 154 -0.07 -6.18 -17.53
CA TYR A 154 -0.36 -7.50 -17.00
C TYR A 154 -1.07 -7.39 -15.63
N PRO A 155 -2.35 -7.79 -15.50
CA PRO A 155 -3.03 -7.85 -14.21
C PRO A 155 -2.74 -9.17 -13.49
N LEU A 156 -2.07 -9.10 -12.34
CA LEU A 156 -1.72 -10.24 -11.50
C LEU A 156 -2.57 -10.23 -10.22
N VAL A 157 -3.44 -11.22 -10.05
CA VAL A 157 -4.14 -11.42 -8.78
C VAL A 157 -3.20 -12.06 -7.77
N CYS A 158 -3.10 -11.46 -6.59
CA CYS A 158 -2.16 -11.80 -5.55
C CYS A 158 -2.88 -11.93 -4.20
N GLY A 159 -2.73 -13.07 -3.53
CA GLY A 159 -3.04 -13.17 -2.10
C GLY A 159 -1.86 -12.71 -1.26
N PHE A 160 -2.15 -12.09 -0.12
CA PHE A 160 -1.15 -11.73 0.89
C PHE A 160 -1.55 -12.35 2.23
N GLU A 161 -0.80 -13.36 2.67
CA GLU A 161 -0.98 -14.02 3.97
C GLU A 161 -0.23 -13.22 5.03
N THR A 162 -0.93 -12.69 6.04
CA THR A 162 -0.37 -11.69 6.96
C THR A 162 0.42 -12.26 8.14
N ASP A 163 0.37 -13.56 8.40
CA ASP A 163 1.08 -14.15 9.54
C ASP A 163 2.56 -14.34 9.21
N GLU A 164 2.85 -14.85 8.01
CA GLU A 164 4.19 -15.10 7.47
C GLU A 164 4.64 -14.05 6.44
N ASP A 165 3.80 -13.05 6.14
CA ASP A 165 3.96 -12.07 5.05
C ASP A 165 4.16 -12.74 3.67
N ALA A 166 3.46 -13.86 3.43
CA ALA A 166 3.65 -14.67 2.25
C ALA A 166 2.77 -14.25 1.08
N ILE A 167 3.34 -14.26 -0.12
CA ILE A 167 2.63 -13.99 -1.37
C ILE A 167 2.05 -15.27 -1.95
N LEU A 168 0.82 -15.17 -2.49
CA LEU A 168 0.17 -16.21 -3.26
C LEU A 168 -0.13 -15.68 -4.66
N LEU A 169 0.32 -16.37 -5.71
CA LEU A 169 0.07 -15.98 -7.09
C LEU A 169 -1.01 -16.84 -7.72
N HIS A 170 -2.02 -16.21 -8.30
CA HIS A 170 -3.13 -16.91 -8.99
C HIS A 170 -2.86 -16.99 -10.48
N GLY A 171 -2.59 -18.21 -10.97
CA GLY A 171 -2.31 -18.51 -12.38
C GLY A 171 -3.54 -18.51 -13.28
N VAL A 172 -3.30 -18.64 -14.59
CA VAL A 172 -4.36 -18.57 -15.61
C VAL A 172 -5.37 -19.72 -15.55
N ASN A 173 -4.98 -20.87 -15.02
CA ASN A 173 -5.79 -22.09 -14.96
C ASN A 173 -6.34 -22.38 -13.55
N GLY A 174 -6.37 -21.38 -12.67
CA GLY A 174 -6.79 -21.55 -11.26
C GLY A 174 -5.73 -22.22 -10.37
N GLU A 175 -4.56 -22.54 -10.91
CA GLU A 175 -3.38 -22.92 -10.13
C GLU A 175 -2.96 -21.76 -9.21
N VAL A 176 -2.54 -22.08 -7.99
CA VAL A 176 -2.06 -21.09 -7.02
C VAL A 176 -0.64 -21.47 -6.60
N LEU A 177 0.30 -20.54 -6.76
CA LEU A 177 1.66 -20.69 -6.23
C LEU A 177 1.75 -19.95 -4.90
N ASN A 178 1.88 -20.72 -3.81
CA ASN A 178 2.06 -20.20 -2.46
C ASN A 178 3.55 -20.13 -2.10
N MET A 179 4.08 -18.93 -1.92
CA MET A 179 5.50 -18.73 -1.61
C MET A 179 5.88 -19.32 -0.23
N ALA A 180 4.94 -19.44 0.72
CA ALA A 180 5.21 -20.05 2.02
C ALA A 180 5.50 -21.55 1.94
N GLU A 181 5.03 -22.23 0.89
CA GLU A 181 5.19 -23.69 0.71
C GLU A 181 6.47 -24.05 -0.05
N MET A 182 7.20 -23.06 -0.54
CA MET A 182 8.43 -23.25 -1.29
C MET A 182 9.63 -23.50 -0.37
N THR A 183 10.58 -24.28 -0.87
CA THR A 183 11.86 -24.60 -0.23
C THR A 183 13.02 -23.93 -0.97
N GLU A 184 14.22 -23.97 -0.38
CA GLU A 184 15.44 -23.44 -1.01
C GLU A 184 15.72 -24.10 -2.38
N ALA A 185 15.43 -25.40 -2.51
CA ALA A 185 15.60 -26.14 -3.75
C ALA A 185 14.61 -25.70 -4.85
N ASP A 186 13.48 -25.09 -4.49
CA ASP A 186 12.50 -24.59 -5.45
C ASP A 186 12.93 -23.29 -6.13
N ARG A 187 13.92 -22.56 -5.58
CA ARG A 187 14.37 -21.26 -6.10
C ARG A 187 14.85 -21.32 -7.54
N GLU A 188 15.67 -22.33 -7.86
CA GLU A 188 16.22 -22.52 -9.21
C GLU A 188 15.13 -22.84 -10.25
N ASN A 189 14.01 -23.40 -9.80
CA ASN A 189 12.88 -23.80 -10.64
C ASN A 189 11.75 -22.77 -10.68
N LEU A 190 11.90 -21.61 -10.00
CA LEU A 190 10.84 -20.62 -9.90
C LEU A 190 10.53 -19.96 -11.26
N MET A 191 11.53 -19.60 -12.06
CA MET A 191 11.29 -19.02 -13.38
C MET A 191 10.54 -19.97 -14.34
N PRO A 192 10.93 -21.26 -14.48
CA PRO A 192 10.13 -22.25 -15.20
C PRO A 192 8.70 -22.38 -14.68
N ARG A 193 8.51 -22.42 -13.35
CA ARG A 193 7.17 -22.45 -12.73
C ARG A 193 6.34 -21.22 -13.09
N LEU A 194 6.92 -20.02 -13.08
CA LEU A 194 6.24 -18.79 -13.50
C LEU A 194 5.84 -18.82 -14.97
N ALA A 195 6.68 -19.41 -15.84
CA ALA A 195 6.36 -19.56 -17.25
C ALA A 195 5.18 -20.51 -17.49
N GLN A 196 5.05 -21.56 -16.67
CA GLN A 196 3.90 -22.48 -16.70
C GLN A 196 2.64 -21.83 -16.10
N LEU A 197 2.78 -21.15 -14.96
CA LEU A 197 1.67 -20.51 -14.24
C LEU A 197 1.07 -19.33 -15.03
N PHE A 198 1.92 -18.65 -15.80
CA PHE A 198 1.59 -17.46 -16.60
C PHE A 198 2.15 -17.55 -18.02
N PRO A 199 1.57 -18.41 -18.88
CA PRO A 199 2.07 -18.62 -20.24
C PRO A 199 1.91 -17.37 -21.13
N ASP A 200 0.93 -16.52 -20.82
CA ASP A 200 0.61 -15.26 -21.51
C ASP A 200 1.34 -14.03 -20.91
N MET A 201 2.07 -14.19 -19.80
CA MET A 201 2.88 -13.10 -19.24
C MET A 201 4.16 -12.90 -20.08
N PRO A 202 4.45 -11.67 -20.54
CA PRO A 202 5.68 -11.40 -21.27
C PRO A 202 6.92 -11.82 -20.49
N GLY A 203 7.93 -12.37 -21.19
CA GLY A 203 9.15 -12.86 -20.57
C GLY A 203 9.86 -11.82 -19.69
N GLN A 204 9.88 -10.55 -20.12
CA GLN A 204 10.43 -9.44 -19.31
C GLN A 204 9.65 -9.23 -18.01
N VAL A 205 8.31 -9.29 -18.06
CA VAL A 205 7.48 -9.09 -16.86
C VAL A 205 7.69 -10.24 -15.87
N ARG A 206 7.81 -11.48 -16.36
CA ARG A 206 8.20 -12.63 -15.51
C ARG A 206 9.59 -12.45 -14.91
N ALA A 207 10.56 -11.98 -15.70
CA ALA A 207 11.91 -11.70 -15.24
C ALA A 207 11.96 -10.63 -14.15
N ASP A 208 11.13 -9.58 -14.27
CA ASP A 208 11.07 -8.50 -13.30
C ASP A 208 10.23 -8.84 -12.07
N LEU A 209 9.30 -9.80 -12.17
CA LEU A 209 8.56 -10.37 -11.03
C LEU A 209 9.44 -11.29 -10.18
N LEU A 210 10.37 -12.03 -10.79
CA LEU A 210 11.19 -13.04 -10.09
C LEU A 210 11.95 -12.47 -8.86
N PRO A 211 12.67 -11.32 -8.93
CA PRO A 211 13.35 -10.75 -7.77
C PRO A 211 12.42 -10.47 -6.58
N LEU A 212 11.17 -10.06 -6.82
CA LEU A 212 10.20 -9.81 -5.76
C LEU A 212 9.85 -11.10 -5.01
N LEU A 213 9.68 -12.20 -5.76
CA LEU A 213 9.34 -13.50 -5.20
C LEU A 213 10.51 -14.12 -4.44
N LEU A 214 11.73 -13.99 -4.97
CA LEU A 214 12.94 -14.42 -4.27
C LEU A 214 13.13 -13.65 -2.97
N GLY A 215 12.93 -12.32 -3.00
CA GLY A 215 12.95 -11.49 -1.80
C GLY A 215 11.85 -11.87 -0.80
N ASN A 216 10.68 -12.35 -1.26
CA ASN A 216 9.62 -12.86 -0.40
C ASN A 216 9.99 -14.18 0.28
N LEU A 217 10.70 -15.09 -0.41
CA LEU A 217 11.23 -16.30 0.23
C LEU A 217 12.22 -15.96 1.35
N ASP A 218 13.11 -14.99 1.11
CA ASP A 218 14.07 -14.52 2.11
C ASP A 218 13.34 -13.93 3.32
N HIS A 219 12.37 -13.03 3.08
CA HIS A 219 11.56 -12.40 4.13
C HIS A 219 10.76 -13.42 4.95
N ILE A 220 10.09 -14.38 4.31
CA ILE A 220 9.36 -15.45 5.00
C ILE A 220 10.31 -16.25 5.92
N ALA A 221 11.51 -16.57 5.43
CA ALA A 221 12.51 -17.29 6.22
C ALA A 221 13.01 -16.48 7.42
N GLU A 222 13.07 -15.15 7.32
CA GLU A 222 13.36 -14.25 8.43
C GLU A 222 12.19 -14.18 9.41
N VAL A 223 10.97 -13.96 8.94
CA VAL A 223 9.74 -13.88 9.76
C VAL A 223 9.56 -15.15 10.60
N ARG A 224 9.79 -16.34 10.02
CA ARG A 224 9.69 -17.62 10.74
C ARG A 224 10.71 -17.79 11.87
N LYS A 225 11.82 -17.06 11.83
CA LYS A 225 12.84 -17.05 12.91
C LYS A 225 12.52 -16.04 14.00
N MET A 226 11.64 -15.08 13.73
CA MET A 226 11.22 -14.08 14.71
C MET A 226 10.13 -14.67 15.60
N GLU A 227 10.23 -14.47 16.92
CA GLU A 227 9.09 -14.65 17.81
C GLU A 227 8.09 -13.51 17.54
N ARG A 228 7.20 -13.72 16.57
CA ARG A 228 6.19 -12.73 16.19
C ARG A 228 4.92 -12.98 17.00
N THR A 229 4.52 -12.00 17.82
CA THR A 229 3.18 -12.00 18.40
C THR A 229 2.19 -11.74 17.26
N LEU A 230 1.53 -12.80 16.77
CA LEU A 230 0.56 -12.71 15.67
C LEU A 230 -0.72 -11.99 16.08
N ASP A 231 -0.99 -11.93 17.38
CA ASP A 231 -2.05 -11.13 17.97
C ASP A 231 -1.54 -9.69 18.16
N ILE A 232 -1.25 -9.02 17.05
CA ILE A 232 -0.90 -7.61 17.13
C ILE A 232 -2.18 -6.84 17.35
N GLU A 233 -2.39 -6.43 18.60
CA GLU A 233 -3.40 -5.44 18.92
C GLU A 233 -3.22 -4.21 18.03
N HIS A 234 -4.25 -3.87 17.27
CA HIS A 234 -4.32 -2.63 16.49
C HIS A 234 -4.06 -1.42 17.41
N ARG A 235 -2.99 -0.67 17.11
CA ARG A 235 -2.50 0.49 17.88
C ARG A 235 -2.35 1.72 17.01
N GLU A 236 -3.03 1.74 15.86
CA GLU A 236 -3.08 2.89 14.99
C GLU A 236 -3.63 4.09 15.77
N TRP A 237 -2.89 5.20 15.73
CA TRP A 237 -3.24 6.47 16.37
C TRP A 237 -3.27 7.62 15.35
N MET A 238 -3.19 7.29 14.06
CA MET A 238 -3.17 8.26 12.96
C MET A 238 -4.12 7.84 11.85
N ILE A 239 -4.84 8.82 11.30
CA ILE A 239 -5.57 8.71 10.05
C ILE A 239 -4.78 9.50 9.01
N CYS A 240 -4.30 8.81 7.98
CA CYS A 240 -3.60 9.42 6.86
C CYS A 240 -4.53 9.43 5.64
N ILE A 241 -4.84 10.61 5.09
CA ILE A 241 -5.72 10.74 3.92
C ILE A 241 -4.98 11.29 2.71
N GLY A 242 -5.23 10.69 1.55
CA GLY A 242 -4.60 11.08 0.29
C GLY A 242 -3.52 10.10 -0.15
N ARG A 243 -2.37 10.62 -0.57
CA ARG A 243 -1.28 9.84 -1.20
C ARG A 243 0.07 10.31 -0.68
N GLY A 244 1.12 9.52 -0.92
CA GLY A 244 2.50 9.88 -0.57
C GLY A 244 2.97 9.39 0.80
N PHE A 245 2.34 8.34 1.33
CA PHE A 245 2.67 7.73 2.62
C PHE A 245 3.59 6.50 2.48
N ASP A 246 4.34 6.37 1.39
CA ASP A 246 5.21 5.20 1.15
C ASP A 246 6.30 5.05 2.23
N TRP A 247 6.64 6.15 2.90
CA TRP A 247 7.58 6.19 4.01
C TRP A 247 7.00 5.66 5.33
N LEU A 248 5.67 5.58 5.46
CA LEU A 248 4.96 4.99 6.59
C LEU A 248 4.83 3.48 6.40
N HIS A 249 5.96 2.79 6.61
CA HIS A 249 6.09 1.35 6.40
C HIS A 249 5.95 0.53 7.69
N MET A 250 5.82 1.19 8.85
CA MET A 250 5.66 0.53 10.14
C MET A 250 4.22 0.07 10.36
N PRO A 251 3.99 -1.22 10.69
CA PRO A 251 2.67 -1.73 11.00
C PRO A 251 2.12 -1.10 12.30
N ASN A 252 0.80 -1.03 12.41
CA ASN A 252 0.05 -0.52 13.58
C ASN A 252 0.29 0.93 13.96
N LEU A 253 0.75 1.76 13.01
CA LEU A 253 0.95 3.18 13.24
C LEU A 253 -0.20 4.03 12.66
N ALA A 254 -0.61 3.73 11.42
CA ALA A 254 -1.50 4.58 10.63
C ALA A 254 -2.56 3.76 9.88
N LEU A 255 -3.75 4.33 9.76
CA LEU A 255 -4.79 3.93 8.80
C LEU A 255 -4.67 4.84 7.57
N ILE A 256 -4.25 4.30 6.42
CA ILE A 256 -3.95 5.10 5.22
C ILE A 256 -5.08 4.97 4.17
N ILE A 257 -5.86 6.04 4.01
CA ILE A 257 -7.02 6.12 3.11
C ILE A 257 -6.62 6.85 1.83
N GLY A 258 -6.64 6.15 0.70
CA GLY A 258 -6.47 6.76 -0.61
C GLY A 258 -7.77 7.44 -1.10
N PRO A 259 -7.69 8.51 -1.91
CA PRO A 259 -8.85 9.30 -2.34
C PRO A 259 -9.57 8.66 -3.54
N TYR A 260 -9.69 7.33 -3.54
CA TYR A 260 -10.15 6.58 -4.72
C TYR A 260 -11.64 6.27 -4.69
N SER A 261 -12.23 6.14 -3.51
CA SER A 261 -13.66 5.84 -3.32
C SER A 261 -14.54 7.06 -3.65
N PRO A 262 -15.67 6.90 -4.35
CA PRO A 262 -16.67 7.96 -4.54
C PRO A 262 -17.37 8.33 -3.23
N ASP A 263 -17.51 7.37 -2.31
CA ASP A 263 -17.86 7.65 -0.91
C ASP A 263 -16.57 7.60 -0.08
N LEU A 264 -15.87 8.73 -0.04
CA LEU A 264 -14.67 8.87 0.78
C LEU A 264 -15.01 8.96 2.28
N ALA A 265 -16.27 9.27 2.65
CA ALA A 265 -16.67 9.44 4.04
C ALA A 265 -16.75 8.09 4.79
N ASP A 266 -17.18 7.01 4.14
CA ASP A 266 -17.23 5.68 4.75
C ASP A 266 -15.88 5.17 5.30
N PRO A 267 -14.77 5.15 4.53
CA PRO A 267 -13.49 4.73 5.07
C PRO A 267 -12.97 5.67 6.17
N ILE A 268 -13.30 6.97 6.11
CA ILE A 268 -12.96 7.93 7.19
C ILE A 268 -13.70 7.58 8.48
N ARG A 269 -15.02 7.32 8.41
CA ARG A 269 -15.82 6.88 9.56
C ARG A 269 -15.26 5.62 10.19
N LYS A 270 -14.97 4.61 9.37
CA LYS A 270 -14.41 3.34 9.85
C LYS A 270 -13.05 3.54 10.52
N ALA A 271 -12.20 4.39 9.95
CA ALA A 271 -10.91 4.71 10.56
C ALA A 271 -11.07 5.44 11.90
N ALA A 272 -11.97 6.41 11.99
CA ALA A 272 -12.28 7.11 13.24
C ALA A 272 -12.81 6.15 14.32
N GLY A 273 -13.70 5.23 13.97
CA GLY A 273 -14.19 4.19 14.88
C GLY A 273 -13.07 3.26 15.39
N ILE A 274 -12.09 2.92 14.56
CA ILE A 274 -10.91 2.15 14.98
C ILE A 274 -10.08 2.95 16.00
N ILE A 275 -9.81 4.24 15.74
CA ILE A 275 -9.08 5.11 16.68
C ILE A 275 -9.81 5.21 18.01
N GLU A 276 -11.13 5.45 18.00
CA GLU A 276 -11.94 5.55 19.21
C GLU A 276 -11.93 4.25 20.01
N SER A 277 -12.12 3.11 19.33
CA SER A 277 -12.03 1.78 19.95
C SER A 277 -10.65 1.52 20.56
N ASN A 278 -9.57 1.92 19.89
CA ASN A 278 -8.21 1.83 20.42
C ASN A 278 -8.02 2.64 21.70
N MET A 279 -8.57 3.86 21.77
CA MET A 279 -8.53 4.69 22.99
C MET A 279 -9.36 4.08 24.12
N GLN A 280 -10.57 3.61 23.84
CA GLN A 280 -11.46 3.01 24.84
C GLN A 280 -10.89 1.72 25.45
N ALA A 281 -10.22 0.92 24.63
CA ALA A 281 -9.53 -0.29 25.06
C ALA A 281 -8.18 -0.03 25.76
N GLY A 282 -7.74 1.24 25.84
CA GLY A 282 -6.43 1.60 26.41
C GLY A 282 -5.22 1.17 25.56
N ARG A 283 -5.45 0.79 24.30
CA ARG A 283 -4.39 0.38 23.35
C ARG A 283 -3.52 1.55 22.92
N ILE A 284 -4.11 2.75 22.86
CA ILE A 284 -3.41 4.02 22.65
C ILE A 284 -3.84 5.02 23.73
N PRO A 285 -2.98 6.00 24.11
CA PRO A 285 -3.36 7.02 25.08
C PRO A 285 -4.54 7.87 24.59
N ALA A 286 -5.40 8.31 25.52
CA ALA A 286 -6.60 9.09 25.22
C ALA A 286 -6.35 10.61 25.09
N ASP A 287 -5.10 10.99 24.81
CA ASP A 287 -4.54 12.35 24.75
C ASP A 287 -4.58 12.97 23.33
N GLY A 288 -4.91 12.18 22.30
CA GLY A 288 -5.04 12.69 20.94
C GLY A 288 -4.76 11.66 19.85
N PHE A 289 -5.14 12.02 18.63
CA PHE A 289 -4.77 11.30 17.42
C PHE A 289 -4.42 12.29 16.30
N LEU A 290 -3.66 11.84 15.30
CA LEU A 290 -3.27 12.65 14.16
C LEU A 290 -4.19 12.41 12.97
N LEU A 291 -4.74 13.48 12.38
CA LEU A 291 -5.25 13.49 11.02
C LEU A 291 -4.20 14.15 10.12
N LEU A 292 -3.56 13.38 9.24
CA LEU A 292 -2.55 13.88 8.30
C LEU A 292 -3.04 13.73 6.86
N ALA A 293 -3.31 14.85 6.19
CA ALA A 293 -3.63 14.85 4.77
C ALA A 293 -2.38 15.12 3.93
N SER A 294 -2.14 14.31 2.90
CA SER A 294 -1.03 14.51 1.96
C SER A 294 -1.43 14.31 0.51
N ALA A 295 -0.90 15.16 -0.36
CA ALA A 295 -1.00 15.00 -1.80
C ALA A 295 0.38 15.14 -2.44
N PRO A 296 0.77 14.22 -3.33
CA PRO A 296 2.07 14.28 -3.96
C PRO A 296 2.03 15.13 -5.25
N TYR A 297 3.20 15.63 -5.65
CA TYR A 297 3.44 16.34 -6.91
C TYR A 297 4.73 15.83 -7.57
N ASP A 298 4.76 15.85 -8.89
CA ASP A 298 5.94 15.57 -9.70
C ASP A 298 6.72 16.87 -9.95
N ASP A 299 6.00 17.93 -10.34
CA ASP A 299 6.58 19.20 -10.79
C ASP A 299 6.28 20.38 -9.85
N ILE A 300 7.23 21.32 -9.78
CA ILE A 300 7.00 22.60 -9.10
C ILE A 300 5.99 23.47 -9.89
N GLY A 301 5.53 24.56 -9.27
CA GLY A 301 4.56 25.46 -9.90
C GLY A 301 3.12 24.93 -9.80
N VAL A 302 2.45 24.72 -10.94
CA VAL A 302 1.01 24.39 -10.98
C VAL A 302 0.69 23.06 -10.32
N ASP A 303 1.52 22.02 -10.53
CA ASP A 303 1.26 20.70 -9.95
C ASP A 303 1.40 20.72 -8.42
N ARG A 304 2.49 21.30 -7.89
CA ARG A 304 2.62 21.55 -6.44
C ARG A 304 1.47 22.39 -5.87
N ALA A 305 1.05 23.45 -6.55
CA ALA A 305 -0.09 24.27 -6.10
C ALA A 305 -1.40 23.46 -6.06
N ARG A 306 -1.65 22.62 -7.07
CA ARG A 306 -2.78 21.69 -7.09
C ARG A 306 -2.70 20.66 -5.96
N ALA A 307 -1.51 20.13 -5.66
CA ALA A 307 -1.30 19.22 -4.53
C ALA A 307 -1.63 19.91 -3.19
N THR A 308 -1.23 21.17 -3.00
CA THR A 308 -1.61 21.97 -1.83
C THR A 308 -3.13 22.08 -1.67
N LEU A 309 -3.85 22.41 -2.75
CA LEU A 309 -5.31 22.50 -2.71
C LEU A 309 -5.96 21.15 -2.36
N LYS A 310 -5.49 20.06 -2.99
CA LYS A 310 -5.97 18.70 -2.70
C LYS A 310 -5.76 18.31 -1.24
N ALA A 311 -4.56 18.52 -0.71
CA ALA A 311 -4.23 18.17 0.67
C ALA A 311 -5.11 18.92 1.69
N ARG A 312 -5.31 20.23 1.48
CA ARG A 312 -6.20 21.04 2.35
C ARG A 312 -7.65 20.58 2.28
N PHE A 313 -8.18 20.40 1.06
CA PHE A 313 -9.54 19.89 0.87
C PHE A 313 -9.75 18.54 1.57
N MET A 314 -8.85 17.58 1.37
CA MET A 314 -8.96 16.25 2.00
C MET A 314 -8.90 16.33 3.53
N CYS A 315 -8.05 17.20 4.09
CA CYS A 315 -7.97 17.41 5.53
C CYS A 315 -9.29 17.96 6.09
N GLU A 316 -9.80 19.03 5.48
CA GLU A 316 -11.04 19.69 5.90
C GLU A 316 -12.24 18.74 5.80
N PHE A 317 -12.36 18.03 4.67
CA PHE A 317 -13.40 17.04 4.44
C PHE A 317 -13.35 15.92 5.48
N ALA A 318 -12.17 15.33 5.72
CA ALA A 318 -12.02 14.28 6.72
C ALA A 318 -12.33 14.76 8.14
N ALA A 319 -11.84 15.94 8.50
CA ALA A 319 -12.13 16.56 9.78
C ALA A 319 -13.63 16.81 9.96
N GLU A 320 -14.36 17.18 8.91
CA GLU A 320 -15.81 17.40 8.96
C GLU A 320 -16.58 16.10 9.16
N VAL A 321 -16.23 15.05 8.42
CA VAL A 321 -16.81 13.71 8.61
C VAL A 321 -16.62 13.25 10.06
N ILE A 322 -15.42 13.39 10.61
CA ILE A 322 -15.12 13.00 12.00
C ILE A 322 -15.89 13.87 12.99
N ARG A 323 -15.95 15.20 12.80
CA ARG A 323 -16.73 16.10 13.67
C ARG A 323 -18.22 15.75 13.71
N LYS A 324 -18.77 15.32 12.58
CA LYS A 324 -20.18 14.97 12.46
C LYS A 324 -20.50 13.65 13.16
N ASP A 325 -19.70 12.62 12.90
CA ASP A 325 -20.04 11.25 13.30
C ASP A 325 -19.37 10.83 14.63
N TYR A 326 -18.28 11.50 15.04
CA TYR A 326 -17.50 11.24 16.26
C TYR A 326 -17.08 12.55 16.97
N PRO A 327 -18.03 13.37 17.46
CA PRO A 327 -17.75 14.72 17.97
C PRO A 327 -16.75 14.73 19.15
N THR A 328 -16.85 13.80 20.10
CA THR A 328 -15.93 13.71 21.25
C THR A 328 -14.52 13.28 20.82
N LEU A 329 -14.39 12.43 19.81
CA LEU A 329 -13.09 12.08 19.24
C LEU A 329 -12.49 13.30 18.53
N ALA A 330 -13.31 14.06 17.80
CA ALA A 330 -12.88 15.22 17.04
C ALA A 330 -12.24 16.31 17.91
N GLU A 331 -12.64 16.45 19.17
CA GLU A 331 -12.01 17.36 20.16
C GLU A 331 -10.54 17.01 20.44
N LYS A 332 -10.15 15.76 20.18
CA LYS A 332 -8.79 15.23 20.40
C LYS A 332 -7.97 15.14 19.09
N MET A 333 -8.49 15.66 18.00
CA MET A 333 -7.90 15.56 16.67
C MET A 333 -6.82 16.63 16.46
N HIS A 334 -5.61 16.20 16.12
CA HIS A 334 -4.55 17.07 15.63
C HIS A 334 -4.53 17.00 14.11
N ALA A 335 -4.99 18.05 13.42
CA ALA A 335 -5.09 18.07 11.97
C ALA A 335 -3.86 18.75 11.33
N HIS A 336 -3.26 18.08 10.35
CA HIS A 336 -2.06 18.51 9.65
C HIS A 336 -2.16 18.28 8.15
N THR A 337 -1.64 19.22 7.38
CA THR A 337 -1.61 19.19 5.91
C THR A 337 -0.18 19.20 5.41
N ALA A 338 0.09 18.37 4.40
CA ALA A 338 1.40 18.31 3.77
C ALA A 338 1.30 18.06 2.26
N VAL A 339 2.36 18.40 1.54
CA VAL A 339 2.59 17.94 0.16
C VAL A 339 3.84 17.08 0.10
N LEU A 340 3.86 16.10 -0.82
CA LEU A 340 5.01 15.22 -1.00
C LEU A 340 5.64 15.40 -2.39
N SER A 341 6.94 15.62 -2.46
CA SER A 341 7.66 15.53 -3.73
C SER A 341 7.85 14.06 -4.17
N TRP A 342 7.36 13.69 -5.36
CA TRP A 342 7.63 12.38 -5.95
C TRP A 342 9.09 12.19 -6.40
N THR A 343 9.90 13.24 -6.47
CA THR A 343 11.31 13.08 -6.85
C THR A 343 12.18 12.77 -5.63
N SER A 344 11.98 13.50 -4.53
CA SER A 344 12.81 13.41 -3.32
C SER A 344 12.15 12.67 -2.16
N ARG A 345 10.85 12.34 -2.26
CA ARG A 345 10.01 11.85 -1.15
C ARG A 345 10.03 12.80 0.06
N ALA A 346 10.32 14.08 -0.16
CA ALA A 346 10.27 15.11 0.88
C ALA A 346 8.82 15.44 1.20
N LEU A 347 8.47 15.41 2.49
CA LEU A 347 7.17 15.81 3.01
C LEU A 347 7.27 17.23 3.55
N GLU A 348 6.50 18.15 2.96
CA GLU A 348 6.49 19.58 3.30
C GLU A 348 5.16 19.95 3.94
N MET A 349 5.20 20.51 5.15
CA MET A 349 4.02 21.03 5.84
C MET A 349 3.53 22.34 5.21
N ILE A 350 2.21 22.54 5.10
CA ILE A 350 1.58 23.66 4.37
C ILE A 350 0.33 24.22 5.03
#